data_AF-A0A534E414-F1
#
_entry.id   AF-A0A534E414-F1
#
_cell.length_a   1.000
_cell.length_b   1.000
_cell.length_c   1.000
_cell.angle_alpha   90.00
_cell.angle_beta   90.00
_cell.angle_gamma   90.00
#
_symmetry.space_group_name_H-M   'P 1'
#
loop_
_entity.id
_entity.type
_entity.pdbx_description
1 polymer ?
#
loop_
_entity_poly.entity_id
_entity_poly.type
_entity_poly.pdbx_seq_one_letter_code
_entity_poly.pdbx_strand_id
1 'polypeptide(L)'
;MSAPVPNPLLELRKLGQSAWLDDISRRMLREGTLARLIRDDGIAGLTSNPAIFGNAITTDAEYARPIAELLPRVSSSLALYEELAIEDLRAAAALLRPLYDSSSGGDGFVSMEVSPHLAYDGAGSLAEARRLWERLELPNALIKIPGTEAGLPVIRELVAAGINVNVTLLFSPERYRAVARAYMGGLEARAAAGQSLETLASVASFFLSRIDTAVDRLLDALAARGQPAARALRGKAAIASACRAYEIFEETIATGEWQSLAERGARPQRLLWASTSTKDPSYGPVKYIEELIVPKTVNTMPLETLNAYRRLGRPELRLERHIAEGCDTREALERLDIDLEAVAQQLEREGVMKFIEPFDKMQTWLEDRRRAKRAS
;
A
#
# COMPACT_ATOMS: atom_id res chain seq x y z
N MET A 1 -11.13 18.45 -35.23
CA MET A 1 -11.15 18.24 -33.77
C MET A 1 -10.40 16.95 -33.51
N SER A 2 -9.26 16.99 -32.83
CA SER A 2 -8.58 15.75 -32.41
C SER A 2 -9.52 14.99 -31.49
N ALA A 3 -9.63 13.67 -31.65
CA ALA A 3 -10.37 12.84 -30.69
C ALA A 3 -9.88 13.15 -29.27
N PRO A 4 -10.76 13.20 -28.26
CA PRO A 4 -10.33 13.41 -26.88
C PRO A 4 -9.29 12.33 -26.54
N VAL A 5 -8.13 12.76 -26.06
CA VAL A 5 -7.08 11.83 -25.60
C VAL A 5 -7.71 10.99 -24.48
N PRO A 6 -7.76 9.65 -24.59
CA PRO A 6 -8.34 8.79 -23.57
C PRO A 6 -7.68 9.04 -22.21
N ASN A 7 -8.45 9.10 -21.13
CA ASN A 7 -7.89 9.22 -19.78
C ASN A 7 -7.00 8.00 -19.50
N PRO A 8 -5.67 8.15 -19.38
CA PRO A 8 -4.76 7.01 -19.28
C PRO A 8 -5.01 6.16 -18.03
N LEU A 9 -5.59 6.74 -16.96
CA LEU A 9 -5.98 6.00 -15.75
C LEU A 9 -7.05 4.94 -16.04
N LEU A 10 -8.02 5.25 -16.91
CA LEU A 10 -9.08 4.31 -17.27
C LEU A 10 -8.56 3.13 -18.12
N GLU A 11 -7.46 3.33 -18.83
CA GLU A 11 -6.83 2.29 -19.64
C GLU A 11 -6.03 1.29 -18.79
N LEU A 12 -5.52 1.69 -17.61
CA LEU A 12 -4.78 0.78 -16.71
C LEU A 12 -5.58 -0.48 -16.38
N ARG A 13 -6.89 -0.33 -16.12
CA ARG A 13 -7.77 -1.46 -15.80
C ARG A 13 -7.88 -2.46 -16.95
N LYS A 14 -7.85 -1.99 -18.20
CA LYS A 14 -7.87 -2.86 -19.39
C LYS A 14 -6.56 -3.65 -19.53
N LEU A 15 -5.46 -3.10 -19.01
CA LEU A 15 -4.15 -3.77 -18.92
C LEU A 15 -4.01 -4.64 -17.66
N GLY A 16 -5.08 -4.79 -16.87
CA GLY A 16 -5.11 -5.63 -15.67
C GLY A 16 -4.48 -5.01 -14.42
N GLN A 17 -4.22 -3.70 -14.41
CA GLN A 17 -3.74 -2.96 -13.25
C GLN A 17 -4.84 -2.04 -12.68
N SER A 18 -5.08 -2.11 -11.37
CA SER A 18 -6.05 -1.24 -10.69
C SER A 18 -5.37 0.01 -10.15
N ALA A 19 -5.97 1.18 -10.37
CA ALA A 19 -5.48 2.45 -9.81
C ALA A 19 -6.16 2.73 -8.47
N TRP A 20 -5.37 2.87 -7.40
CA TRP A 20 -5.85 3.23 -6.07
C TRP A 20 -5.33 4.62 -5.68
N LEU A 21 -6.06 5.29 -4.78
CA LEU A 21 -5.65 6.58 -4.22
C LEU A 21 -4.90 6.36 -2.90
N ASP A 22 -3.72 6.96 -2.76
CA ASP A 22 -2.93 6.98 -1.52
C ASP A 22 -3.14 8.30 -0.76
N ASP A 23 -4.39 8.61 -0.45
CA ASP A 23 -4.80 9.83 0.25
C ASP A 23 -6.23 9.70 0.78
N ILE A 24 -6.54 10.41 1.87
CA ILE A 24 -7.90 10.58 2.39
C ILE A 24 -7.96 11.84 3.25
N SER A 25 -9.05 12.60 3.10
CA SER A 25 -9.41 13.66 4.04
C SER A 25 -10.93 13.83 4.10
N ARG A 26 -11.42 14.35 5.21
CA ARG A 26 -12.84 14.65 5.39
C ARG A 26 -13.36 15.64 4.36
N ARG A 27 -12.59 16.69 4.03
CA ARG A 27 -12.93 17.61 2.91
C ARG A 27 -13.09 16.89 1.58
N MET A 28 -12.15 16.00 1.22
CA MET A 28 -12.21 15.23 -0.03
C MET A 28 -13.50 14.43 -0.15
N LEU A 29 -13.96 13.84 0.96
CA LEU A 29 -15.21 13.09 1.01
C LEU A 29 -16.43 14.01 0.88
N ARG A 30 -16.47 15.10 1.64
CA ARG A 30 -17.63 16.02 1.70
C ARG A 30 -17.83 16.83 0.42
N GLU A 31 -16.76 17.27 -0.22
CA GLU A 31 -16.82 18.04 -1.48
C GLU A 31 -16.99 17.14 -2.71
N GLY A 32 -17.11 15.83 -2.52
CA GLY A 32 -17.30 14.85 -3.58
C GLY A 32 -16.05 14.62 -4.44
N THR A 33 -14.87 15.00 -3.98
CA THR A 33 -13.61 14.80 -4.72
C THR A 33 -13.34 13.32 -4.94
N LEU A 34 -13.48 12.47 -3.91
CA LEU A 34 -13.30 11.02 -4.06
C LEU A 34 -14.33 10.43 -5.04
N ALA A 35 -15.60 10.85 -4.94
CA ALA A 35 -16.65 10.40 -5.85
C ALA A 35 -16.36 10.78 -7.33
N ARG A 36 -15.80 11.96 -7.57
CA ARG A 36 -15.34 12.37 -8.92
C ARG A 36 -14.17 11.51 -9.40
N LEU A 37 -13.16 11.27 -8.56
CA LEU A 37 -12.02 10.41 -8.92
C LEU A 37 -12.46 8.97 -9.25
N ILE A 38 -13.41 8.41 -8.51
CA ILE A 38 -13.97 7.08 -8.82
C ILE A 38 -14.67 7.10 -10.18
N ARG A 39 -15.52 8.09 -10.43
CA ARG A 39 -16.34 8.17 -11.65
C ARG A 39 -15.51 8.50 -12.91
N ASP A 40 -14.64 9.51 -12.81
CA ASP A 40 -13.98 10.12 -13.97
C ASP A 40 -12.61 9.48 -14.25
N ASP A 41 -11.94 8.96 -13.21
CA ASP A 41 -10.60 8.36 -13.30
C ASP A 41 -10.57 6.86 -13.01
N GLY A 42 -11.71 6.26 -12.64
CA GLY A 42 -11.80 4.83 -12.39
C GLY A 42 -11.03 4.37 -11.15
N ILE A 43 -10.86 5.25 -10.16
CA ILE A 43 -10.20 4.88 -8.90
C ILE A 43 -10.94 3.72 -8.24
N ALA A 44 -10.18 2.66 -8.00
CA ALA A 44 -10.68 1.33 -7.66
C ALA A 44 -10.41 0.94 -6.20
N GLY A 45 -9.84 1.83 -5.41
CA GLY A 45 -9.55 1.60 -4.00
C GLY A 45 -8.79 2.76 -3.38
N LEU A 46 -8.58 2.69 -2.08
CA LEU A 46 -7.95 3.74 -1.29
C LEU A 46 -7.05 3.14 -0.22
N THR A 47 -5.82 3.65 -0.12
CA THR A 47 -4.93 3.38 1.01
C THR A 47 -4.84 4.58 1.93
N SER A 48 -4.86 4.33 3.23
CA SER A 48 -4.49 5.30 4.25
C SER A 48 -3.22 4.82 4.98
N ASN A 49 -2.63 5.73 5.74
CA ASN A 49 -1.57 5.45 6.71
C ASN A 49 -1.59 6.55 7.80
N PRO A 50 -0.88 6.36 8.92
CA PRO A 50 -0.85 7.34 10.01
C PRO A 50 -0.42 8.76 9.59
N ALA A 51 0.46 8.90 8.60
CA ALA A 51 0.93 10.20 8.12
C ALA A 51 -0.16 10.93 7.32
N ILE A 52 -0.91 10.22 6.48
CA ILE A 52 -2.04 10.77 5.71
C ILE A 52 -3.10 11.32 6.68
N PHE A 53 -3.54 10.51 7.64
CA PHE A 53 -4.51 10.96 8.65
C PHE A 53 -3.95 12.06 9.54
N GLY A 54 -2.69 11.96 9.98
CA GLY A 54 -2.05 12.99 10.78
C GLY A 54 -2.06 14.34 10.08
N ASN A 55 -1.73 14.38 8.79
CA ASN A 55 -1.83 15.61 7.99
C ASN A 55 -3.28 16.08 7.85
N ALA A 56 -4.21 15.20 7.45
CA ALA A 56 -5.61 15.57 7.25
C ALA A 56 -6.26 16.12 8.53
N ILE A 57 -6.17 15.38 9.64
CA ILE A 57 -6.80 15.74 10.93
C ILE A 57 -6.25 17.06 11.48
N THR A 58 -4.95 17.32 11.30
CA THR A 58 -4.31 18.50 11.90
C THR A 58 -4.45 19.77 11.05
N THR A 59 -4.70 19.64 9.74
CA THR A 59 -4.71 20.77 8.80
C THR A 59 -6.07 21.07 8.18
N ASP A 60 -6.99 20.10 8.12
CA ASP A 60 -8.31 20.27 7.53
C ASP A 60 -9.33 20.75 8.57
N ALA A 61 -9.88 21.95 8.34
CA ALA A 61 -10.90 22.56 9.20
C ALA A 61 -12.17 21.69 9.35
N GLU A 62 -12.45 20.77 8.42
CA GLU A 62 -13.58 19.85 8.49
C GLU A 62 -13.54 18.91 9.71
N TYR A 63 -12.37 18.72 10.35
CA TYR A 63 -12.26 17.92 11.57
C TYR A 63 -12.58 18.69 12.85
N ALA A 64 -12.64 20.03 12.83
CA ALA A 64 -12.79 20.83 14.05
C ALA A 64 -14.08 20.52 14.82
N ARG A 65 -15.22 20.47 14.11
CA ARG A 65 -16.52 20.16 14.70
C ARG A 65 -16.61 18.70 15.19
N PRO A 66 -16.28 17.68 14.37
CA PRO A 66 -16.27 16.28 14.81
C PRO A 66 -15.36 16.03 16.03
N ILE A 67 -14.18 16.66 16.07
CA ILE A 67 -13.31 16.60 17.25
C ILE A 67 -14.05 17.13 18.48
N ALA A 68 -14.64 18.33 18.40
CA ALA A 68 -15.35 18.93 19.53
C ALA A 68 -16.53 18.07 20.03
N GLU A 69 -17.24 17.39 19.13
CA GLU A 69 -18.36 16.49 19.45
C GLU A 69 -17.89 15.17 20.09
N LEU A 70 -16.73 14.63 19.68
CA LEU A 70 -16.18 13.37 20.19
C LEU A 70 -15.41 13.53 21.50
N LEU A 71 -14.78 14.68 21.74
CA LEU A 71 -13.94 14.95 22.91
C LEU A 71 -14.57 14.51 24.26
N PRO A 72 -15.87 14.76 24.54
CA PRO A 72 -16.50 14.34 25.79
C PRO A 72 -16.75 12.83 25.90
N ARG A 73 -16.73 12.09 24.78
CA ARG A 73 -17.15 10.68 24.70
C ARG A 73 -15.97 9.70 24.70
N VAL A 74 -14.80 10.15 24.30
CA VAL A 74 -13.61 9.29 24.13
C VAL A 74 -12.63 9.42 25.29
N SER A 75 -11.98 8.32 25.67
CA SER A 75 -11.08 8.24 26.85
C SER A 75 -9.62 8.57 26.55
N SER A 76 -9.18 8.54 25.29
CA SER A 76 -7.79 8.82 24.87
C SER A 76 -7.70 9.55 23.51
N SER A 77 -6.52 10.09 23.19
CA SER A 77 -6.19 10.62 21.86
C SER A 77 -6.26 9.53 20.79
N LEU A 78 -5.89 8.29 21.13
CA LEU A 78 -5.98 7.13 20.25
C LEU A 78 -7.43 6.82 19.89
N ALA A 79 -8.31 6.75 20.89
CA ALA A 79 -9.74 6.54 20.67
C ALA A 79 -10.34 7.67 19.80
N LEU A 80 -9.93 8.92 20.02
CA LEU A 80 -10.36 10.05 19.19
C LEU A 80 -9.93 9.88 17.72
N TYR A 81 -8.66 9.57 17.50
CA TYR A 81 -8.12 9.31 16.16
C TYR A 81 -8.91 8.20 15.45
N GLU A 82 -9.12 7.08 16.13
CA GLU A 82 -9.78 5.94 15.53
C GLU A 82 -11.24 6.20 15.17
N GLU A 83 -12.00 6.91 16.03
CA GLU A 83 -13.36 7.32 15.69
C GLU A 83 -13.39 8.17 14.42
N LEU A 84 -12.50 9.16 14.30
CA LEU A 84 -12.40 10.01 13.12
C LEU A 84 -12.00 9.22 11.87
N ALA A 85 -10.98 8.36 11.99
CA ALA A 85 -10.46 7.57 10.87
C ALA A 85 -11.48 6.52 10.39
N ILE A 86 -12.18 5.84 11.31
CA ILE A 86 -13.20 4.83 10.99
C ILE A 86 -14.41 5.49 10.31
N GLU A 87 -14.84 6.67 10.78
CA GLU A 87 -15.92 7.42 10.13
C GLU A 87 -15.55 7.78 8.68
N ASP A 88 -14.35 8.33 8.46
CA ASP A 88 -13.88 8.69 7.12
C ASP A 88 -13.75 7.46 6.21
N LEU A 89 -13.22 6.35 6.73
CA LEU A 89 -13.07 5.10 5.97
C LEU A 89 -14.42 4.46 5.65
N ARG A 90 -15.41 4.53 6.55
CA ARG A 90 -16.78 4.07 6.27
C ARG A 90 -17.42 4.87 5.14
N ALA A 91 -17.25 6.19 5.16
CA ALA A 91 -17.73 7.05 4.07
C ALA A 91 -17.03 6.75 2.74
N ALA A 92 -15.70 6.55 2.74
CA ALA A 92 -14.95 6.15 1.55
C ALA A 92 -15.37 4.77 1.03
N ALA A 93 -15.52 3.78 1.92
CA ALA A 93 -15.94 2.44 1.59
C ALA A 93 -17.35 2.39 1.00
N ALA A 94 -18.27 3.25 1.47
CA ALA A 94 -19.60 3.39 0.90
C ALA A 94 -19.57 3.88 -0.55
N LEU A 95 -18.68 4.84 -0.87
CA LEU A 95 -18.49 5.32 -2.25
C LEU A 95 -17.89 4.25 -3.18
N LEU A 96 -17.02 3.39 -2.64
CA LEU A 96 -16.37 2.30 -3.39
C LEU A 96 -17.22 1.01 -3.45
N ARG A 97 -18.28 0.92 -2.65
CA ARG A 97 -19.11 -0.28 -2.52
C ARG A 97 -19.72 -0.76 -3.84
N PRO A 98 -20.24 0.10 -4.74
CA PRO A 98 -20.76 -0.36 -6.03
C PRO A 98 -19.71 -1.08 -6.88
N LEU A 99 -18.45 -0.63 -6.84
CA LEU A 99 -17.36 -1.32 -7.53
C LEU A 99 -17.01 -2.64 -6.85
N TYR A 100 -16.97 -2.67 -5.52
CA TYR A 100 -16.78 -3.91 -4.77
C TYR A 100 -17.83 -4.95 -5.16
N ASP A 101 -19.12 -4.61 -5.10
CA ASP A 101 -20.19 -5.56 -5.41
C ASP A 101 -20.15 -6.01 -6.88
N SER A 102 -19.97 -5.09 -7.83
CA SER A 102 -19.94 -5.42 -9.27
C SER A 102 -18.69 -6.15 -9.74
N SER A 103 -17.58 -6.04 -9.01
CA SER A 103 -16.36 -6.82 -9.24
C SER A 103 -16.31 -8.11 -8.41
N SER A 104 -17.40 -8.43 -7.69
CA SER A 104 -17.46 -9.51 -6.71
C SER A 104 -16.36 -9.44 -5.66
N GLY A 105 -15.90 -8.24 -5.29
CA GLY A 105 -14.79 -7.98 -4.38
C GLY A 105 -13.41 -8.09 -5.02
N GLY A 106 -13.32 -7.95 -6.35
CA GLY A 106 -12.06 -7.79 -7.05
C GLY A 106 -11.39 -6.45 -6.76
N ASP A 107 -12.19 -5.39 -6.54
CA ASP A 107 -11.74 -4.04 -6.20
C ASP A 107 -12.73 -3.36 -5.23
N GLY A 108 -12.60 -2.05 -5.03
CA GLY A 108 -13.49 -1.25 -4.19
C GLY A 108 -13.10 -1.24 -2.71
N PHE A 109 -11.81 -1.38 -2.39
CA PHE A 109 -11.34 -1.53 -1.02
C PHE A 109 -10.85 -0.23 -0.39
N VAL A 110 -10.92 -0.15 0.95
CA VAL A 110 -10.23 0.85 1.77
C VAL A 110 -9.30 0.17 2.77
N SER A 111 -8.12 0.72 3.03
CA SER A 111 -7.18 0.17 4.02
C SER A 111 -7.12 1.00 5.30
N MET A 112 -7.16 0.34 6.46
CA MET A 112 -6.85 0.90 7.78
C MET A 112 -5.60 0.23 8.35
N GLU A 113 -4.61 1.01 8.75
CA GLU A 113 -3.36 0.48 9.32
C GLU A 113 -3.45 0.35 10.84
N VAL A 114 -2.86 -0.73 11.37
CA VAL A 114 -2.59 -0.85 12.81
C VAL A 114 -1.60 0.24 13.26
N SER A 115 -1.50 0.45 14.56
CA SER A 115 -0.55 1.39 15.14
C SER A 115 0.88 1.07 14.69
N PRO A 116 1.64 2.07 14.19
CA PRO A 116 3.01 1.83 13.73
C PRO A 116 3.95 1.39 14.86
N HIS A 117 3.58 1.65 16.12
CA HIS A 117 4.31 1.16 17.31
C HIS A 117 4.26 -0.36 17.47
N LEU A 118 3.30 -1.04 16.82
CA LEU A 118 3.13 -2.48 16.91
C LEU A 118 3.85 -3.25 15.78
N ALA A 119 4.59 -2.56 14.90
CA ALA A 119 5.23 -3.17 13.73
C ALA A 119 6.15 -4.37 14.05
N TYR A 120 6.70 -4.42 15.28
CA TYR A 120 7.54 -5.52 15.78
C TYR A 120 6.90 -6.28 16.96
N ASP A 121 5.65 -5.95 17.33
CA ASP A 121 4.86 -6.67 18.32
C ASP A 121 3.73 -7.44 17.62
N GLY A 122 4.00 -8.72 17.32
CA GLY A 122 3.04 -9.58 16.62
C GLY A 122 1.75 -9.81 17.41
N ALA A 123 1.83 -9.97 18.73
CA ALA A 123 0.65 -10.21 19.56
C ALA A 123 -0.23 -8.95 19.65
N GLY A 124 0.39 -7.79 19.88
CA GLY A 124 -0.29 -6.50 19.86
C GLY A 124 -0.92 -6.21 18.49
N SER A 125 -0.18 -6.40 17.41
CA SER A 125 -0.68 -6.22 16.03
C SER A 125 -1.89 -7.09 15.74
N LEU A 126 -1.86 -8.37 16.11
CA LEU A 126 -2.99 -9.28 15.90
C LEU A 126 -4.23 -8.87 16.69
N ALA A 127 -4.05 -8.49 17.96
CA ALA A 127 -5.14 -8.06 18.82
C ALA A 127 -5.78 -6.75 18.30
N GLU A 128 -4.96 -5.78 17.91
CA GLU A 128 -5.46 -4.52 17.37
C GLU A 128 -6.14 -4.72 16.01
N ALA A 129 -5.57 -5.53 15.12
CA ALA A 129 -6.13 -5.83 13.82
C ALA A 129 -7.55 -6.43 13.91
N ARG A 130 -7.78 -7.39 14.82
CA ARG A 130 -9.10 -7.98 15.06
C ARG A 130 -10.09 -6.93 15.59
N ARG A 131 -9.68 -6.12 16.57
CA ARG A 131 -10.52 -5.06 17.12
C ARG A 131 -10.89 -4.00 16.08
N LEU A 132 -9.94 -3.59 15.22
CA LEU A 132 -10.21 -2.63 14.14
C LEU A 132 -11.14 -3.23 13.09
N TRP A 133 -10.96 -4.49 12.72
CA TRP A 133 -11.86 -5.20 11.81
C TRP A 133 -13.30 -5.23 12.34
N GLU A 134 -13.47 -5.61 13.61
CA GLU A 134 -14.77 -5.61 14.30
C GLU A 134 -15.40 -4.22 14.37
N ARG A 135 -14.60 -3.15 14.53
CA ARG A 135 -15.12 -1.78 14.57
C ARG A 135 -15.41 -1.18 13.21
N LEU A 136 -14.73 -1.60 12.15
CA LEU A 136 -15.00 -1.13 10.80
C LEU A 136 -16.36 -1.65 10.32
N GLU A 137 -16.62 -2.95 10.49
CA GLU A 137 -17.84 -3.63 10.02
C GLU A 137 -18.08 -3.45 8.51
N LEU A 138 -17.01 -3.51 7.71
CA LEU A 138 -17.04 -3.29 6.27
C LEU A 138 -16.49 -4.51 5.52
N PRO A 139 -17.23 -5.10 4.56
CA PRO A 139 -16.72 -6.23 3.77
C PRO A 139 -15.59 -5.83 2.80
N ASN A 140 -15.52 -4.55 2.45
CA ASN A 140 -14.52 -3.96 1.58
C ASN A 140 -13.46 -3.15 2.34
N ALA A 141 -13.24 -3.45 3.62
CA ALA A 141 -12.05 -3.00 4.33
C ALA A 141 -10.88 -3.98 4.16
N LEU A 142 -9.66 -3.47 4.31
CA LEU A 142 -8.42 -4.20 4.48
C LEU A 142 -7.76 -3.73 5.78
N ILE A 143 -7.33 -4.66 6.64
CA ILE A 143 -6.43 -4.31 7.74
C ILE A 143 -5.01 -4.33 7.22
N LYS A 144 -4.32 -3.21 7.40
CA LYS A 144 -2.98 -3.01 6.89
C LYS A 144 -1.94 -3.35 7.95
N ILE A 145 -1.09 -4.32 7.65
CA ILE A 145 -0.10 -4.92 8.57
C ILE A 145 1.29 -4.76 7.95
N PRO A 146 2.29 -4.22 8.68
CA PRO A 146 3.68 -4.24 8.24
C PRO A 146 4.15 -5.67 7.93
N GLY A 147 4.76 -5.86 6.76
CA GLY A 147 5.36 -7.11 6.34
C GLY A 147 6.72 -7.38 7.00
N THR A 148 6.88 -7.00 8.27
CA THR A 148 8.06 -7.34 9.08
C THR A 148 8.07 -8.83 9.38
N GLU A 149 9.17 -9.35 9.92
CA GLU A 149 9.22 -10.74 10.37
C GLU A 149 8.16 -11.07 11.43
N ALA A 150 7.95 -10.15 12.39
CA ALA A 150 6.91 -10.27 13.40
C ALA A 150 5.49 -10.22 12.82
N GLY A 151 5.30 -9.55 11.68
CA GLY A 151 4.01 -9.46 10.98
C GLY A 151 3.63 -10.72 10.20
N LEU A 152 4.57 -11.57 9.81
CA LEU A 152 4.29 -12.81 9.06
C LEU A 152 3.27 -13.74 9.74
N PRO A 153 3.44 -14.13 11.02
CA PRO A 153 2.43 -14.95 11.70
C PRO A 153 1.09 -14.21 11.84
N VAL A 154 1.10 -12.89 12.03
CA VAL A 154 -0.12 -12.07 12.12
C VAL A 154 -0.91 -12.14 10.82
N ILE A 155 -0.24 -12.00 9.67
CA ILE A 155 -0.88 -12.09 8.35
C ILE A 155 -1.56 -13.45 8.17
N ARG A 156 -0.85 -14.54 8.48
CA ARG A 156 -1.42 -15.90 8.41
C ARG A 156 -2.68 -16.03 9.28
N GLU A 157 -2.62 -15.58 10.53
CA GLU A 157 -3.72 -15.68 11.50
C GLU A 157 -4.94 -14.84 11.10
N LEU A 158 -4.74 -13.63 10.56
CA LEU A 158 -5.82 -12.77 10.08
C LEU A 158 -6.52 -13.38 8.85
N VAL A 159 -5.74 -13.86 7.89
CA VAL A 159 -6.26 -14.53 6.69
C VAL A 159 -7.03 -15.80 7.08
N ALA A 160 -6.51 -16.60 8.02
CA ALA A 160 -7.22 -17.76 8.55
C ALA A 160 -8.56 -17.37 9.18
N ALA A 161 -8.59 -16.26 9.93
CA ALA A 161 -9.80 -15.71 10.53
C ALA A 161 -10.80 -15.10 9.53
N GLY A 162 -10.43 -14.98 8.24
CA GLY A 162 -11.29 -14.41 7.20
C GLY A 162 -11.22 -12.88 7.12
N ILE A 163 -10.13 -12.29 7.62
CA ILE A 163 -9.90 -10.84 7.60
C ILE A 163 -9.08 -10.50 6.34
N ASN A 164 -9.54 -9.51 5.58
CA ASN A 164 -8.82 -9.01 4.41
C ASN A 164 -7.57 -8.24 4.87
N VAL A 165 -6.42 -8.50 4.24
CA VAL A 165 -5.13 -7.93 4.68
C VAL A 165 -4.43 -7.14 3.56
N ASN A 166 -4.02 -5.91 3.86
CA ASN A 166 -3.04 -5.17 3.06
C ASN A 166 -1.67 -5.27 3.73
N VAL A 167 -0.75 -6.04 3.17
CA VAL A 167 0.60 -6.11 3.71
C VAL A 167 1.40 -4.90 3.25
N THR A 168 2.09 -4.19 4.14
CA THR A 168 2.82 -2.94 3.81
C THR A 168 4.31 -3.00 4.15
N LEU A 169 5.07 -1.98 3.76
CA LEU A 169 6.51 -1.87 4.02
C LEU A 169 7.35 -3.03 3.43
N LEU A 170 6.96 -3.52 2.24
CA LEU A 170 7.77 -4.49 1.51
C LEU A 170 8.80 -3.79 0.62
N PHE A 171 10.07 -4.08 0.85
CA PHE A 171 11.21 -3.52 0.10
C PHE A 171 12.08 -4.60 -0.57
N SER A 172 11.84 -5.87 -0.24
CA SER A 172 12.62 -7.01 -0.74
C SER A 172 11.70 -8.03 -1.40
N PRO A 173 12.06 -8.58 -2.58
CA PRO A 173 11.37 -9.71 -3.17
C PRO A 173 11.33 -10.94 -2.26
N GLU A 174 12.37 -11.19 -1.46
CA GLU A 174 12.39 -12.32 -0.53
C GLU A 174 11.45 -12.11 0.66
N ARG A 175 11.33 -10.86 1.14
CA ARG A 175 10.27 -10.56 2.13
C ARG A 175 8.88 -10.74 1.52
N TYR A 176 8.67 -10.33 0.27
CA TYR A 176 7.41 -10.61 -0.42
C TYR A 176 7.14 -12.12 -0.53
N ARG A 177 8.13 -12.94 -0.88
CA ARG A 177 7.99 -14.41 -0.90
C ARG A 177 7.52 -14.96 0.45
N ALA A 178 8.09 -14.46 1.55
CA ALA A 178 7.67 -14.86 2.89
C ALA A 178 6.22 -14.45 3.20
N VAL A 179 5.79 -13.27 2.75
CA VAL A 179 4.39 -12.81 2.87
C VAL A 179 3.44 -13.65 2.02
N ALA A 180 3.79 -13.97 0.78
CA ALA A 180 2.98 -14.83 -0.09
C ALA A 180 2.77 -16.21 0.53
N ARG A 181 3.82 -16.79 1.15
CA ARG A 181 3.71 -18.03 1.93
C ARG A 181 2.80 -17.89 3.15
N ALA A 182 2.89 -16.78 3.89
CA ALA A 182 2.01 -16.54 5.04
C ALA A 182 0.54 -16.43 4.61
N TYR A 183 0.27 -15.76 3.49
CA TYR A 183 -1.06 -15.66 2.90
C TYR A 183 -1.61 -17.04 2.48
N MET A 184 -0.85 -17.82 1.71
CA MET A 184 -1.24 -19.19 1.34
C MET A 184 -1.49 -20.05 2.57
N GLY A 185 -0.61 -20.01 3.57
CA GLY A 185 -0.77 -20.76 4.80
C GLY A 185 -2.02 -20.37 5.61
N GLY A 186 -2.44 -19.10 5.55
CA GLY A 186 -3.69 -18.64 6.15
C GLY A 186 -4.92 -19.15 5.40
N LEU A 187 -4.86 -19.12 4.06
CA LEU A 187 -5.89 -19.71 3.20
C LEU A 187 -6.04 -21.20 3.48
N GLU A 188 -4.94 -21.96 3.50
CA GLU A 188 -4.93 -23.39 3.82
C GLU A 188 -5.58 -23.69 5.18
N ALA A 189 -5.20 -22.94 6.22
CA ALA A 189 -5.76 -23.12 7.56
C ALA A 189 -7.28 -22.88 7.58
N ARG A 190 -7.75 -21.82 6.92
CA ARG A 190 -9.17 -21.52 6.77
C ARG A 190 -9.91 -22.62 6.01
N ALA A 191 -9.30 -23.08 4.93
CA ALA A 191 -9.85 -24.10 4.07
C ALA A 191 -9.94 -25.45 4.80
N ALA A 192 -8.95 -25.79 5.62
CA ALA A 192 -8.96 -26.99 6.47
C ALA A 192 -10.04 -26.93 7.56
N ALA A 193 -10.40 -25.73 8.02
CA ALA A 193 -11.52 -25.50 8.93
C ALA A 193 -12.90 -25.52 8.24
N GLY A 194 -12.97 -25.82 6.93
CA GLY A 194 -14.21 -25.86 6.16
C GLY A 194 -14.85 -24.49 5.93
N GLN A 195 -14.12 -23.40 6.16
CA GLN A 195 -14.60 -22.03 5.99
C GLN A 195 -14.40 -21.55 4.55
N SER A 196 -15.30 -20.68 4.08
CA SER A 196 -15.24 -20.14 2.73
C SER A 196 -13.99 -19.27 2.51
N LEU A 197 -13.32 -19.48 1.37
CA LEU A 197 -12.25 -18.62 0.88
C LEU A 197 -12.79 -17.50 -0.02
N GLU A 198 -14.06 -17.58 -0.40
CA GLU A 198 -14.72 -16.56 -1.20
C GLU A 198 -14.74 -15.24 -0.41
N THR A 199 -14.67 -14.13 -1.13
CA THR A 199 -14.59 -12.75 -0.59
C THR A 199 -13.30 -12.36 0.13
N LEU A 200 -12.43 -13.31 0.49
CA LEU A 200 -11.15 -12.99 1.10
C LEU A 200 -10.21 -12.34 0.08
N ALA A 201 -9.71 -11.16 0.42
CA ALA A 201 -8.83 -10.38 -0.41
C ALA A 201 -7.55 -10.02 0.33
N SER A 202 -6.44 -10.00 -0.40
CA SER A 202 -5.18 -9.47 0.11
C SER A 202 -4.40 -8.75 -0.98
N VAL A 203 -3.65 -7.73 -0.57
CA VAL A 203 -2.67 -7.04 -1.42
C VAL A 203 -1.33 -6.97 -0.70
N ALA A 204 -0.24 -7.00 -1.46
CA ALA A 204 1.13 -6.89 -0.96
C ALA A 204 1.77 -5.58 -1.46
N SER A 205 1.77 -4.55 -0.62
CA SER A 205 2.27 -3.21 -0.93
C SER A 205 3.79 -3.17 -0.95
N PHE A 206 4.35 -3.29 -2.15
CA PHE A 206 5.77 -3.24 -2.49
C PHE A 206 6.18 -1.80 -2.78
N PHE A 207 7.18 -1.27 -2.07
CA PHE A 207 7.57 0.14 -2.10
C PHE A 207 8.70 0.38 -3.10
N LEU A 208 8.56 1.38 -3.97
CA LEU A 208 9.46 1.59 -5.10
C LEU A 208 10.46 2.72 -4.90
N SER A 209 10.00 3.97 -4.89
CA SER A 209 10.90 5.15 -4.97
C SER A 209 11.92 5.24 -3.84
N ARG A 210 11.63 4.64 -2.70
CA ARG A 210 12.54 4.54 -1.55
C ARG A 210 13.75 3.65 -1.84
N ILE A 211 13.59 2.60 -2.65
CA ILE A 211 14.68 1.71 -3.07
C ILE A 211 15.67 2.48 -3.93
N ASP A 212 15.20 3.11 -5.02
CA ASP A 212 16.07 3.93 -5.88
C ASP A 212 16.75 5.05 -5.09
N THR A 213 16.01 5.76 -4.21
CA THR A 213 16.61 6.82 -3.39
C THR A 213 17.77 6.33 -2.51
N ALA A 214 17.66 5.12 -1.94
CA ALA A 214 18.71 4.56 -1.10
C ALA A 214 19.88 4.03 -1.93
N VAL A 215 19.60 3.27 -2.97
CA VAL A 215 20.62 2.65 -3.84
C VAL A 215 21.39 3.71 -4.62
N ASP A 216 20.72 4.73 -5.15
CA ASP A 216 21.38 5.82 -5.88
C ASP A 216 22.40 6.56 -5.02
N ARG A 217 22.14 6.74 -3.73
CA ARG A 217 23.11 7.35 -2.80
C ARG A 217 24.38 6.51 -2.68
N LEU A 218 24.24 5.18 -2.65
CA LEU A 218 25.38 4.26 -2.63
C LEU A 218 26.15 4.32 -3.96
N LEU A 219 25.44 4.33 -5.09
CA LEU A 219 26.02 4.45 -6.43
C LEU A 219 26.76 5.78 -6.62
N ASP A 220 26.18 6.90 -6.17
CA ASP A 220 26.81 8.22 -6.22
C ASP A 220 28.07 8.27 -5.34
N ALA A 221 28.06 7.62 -4.18
CA ALA A 221 29.23 7.51 -3.31
C ALA A 221 30.36 6.67 -3.94
N LEU A 222 30.03 5.56 -4.61
CA LEU A 222 31.00 4.75 -5.36
C LEU A 222 31.59 5.53 -6.55
N ALA A 223 30.73 6.25 -7.27
CA ALA A 223 31.16 7.11 -8.37
C ALA A 223 32.13 8.20 -7.89
N ALA A 224 31.86 8.82 -6.74
CA ALA A 224 32.77 9.80 -6.13
C ALA A 224 34.11 9.19 -5.65
N ARG A 225 34.15 7.88 -5.41
CA ARG A 225 35.36 7.13 -5.01
C ARG A 225 36.14 6.52 -6.19
N GLY A 226 35.84 6.94 -7.43
CA GLY A 226 36.60 6.52 -8.62
C GLY A 226 35.94 5.42 -9.45
N GLN A 227 34.67 5.09 -9.21
CA GLN A 227 33.90 4.14 -10.02
C GLN A 227 32.74 4.82 -10.79
N PRO A 228 33.01 5.73 -11.74
CA PRO A 228 31.96 6.54 -12.39
C PRO A 228 30.90 5.72 -13.13
N ALA A 229 31.26 4.51 -13.58
CA ALA A 229 30.34 3.56 -14.22
C ALA A 229 29.15 3.17 -13.32
N ALA A 230 29.28 3.26 -11.99
CA ALA A 230 28.20 3.00 -11.04
C ALA A 230 26.96 3.87 -11.32
N ARG A 231 27.14 5.11 -11.81
CA ARG A 231 26.02 6.01 -12.14
C ARG A 231 25.09 5.46 -13.21
N ALA A 232 25.55 4.56 -14.08
CA ALA A 232 24.72 3.96 -15.11
C ALA A 232 23.63 3.02 -14.57
N LEU A 233 23.72 2.63 -13.29
CA LEU A 233 22.73 1.80 -12.60
C LEU A 233 21.68 2.62 -11.83
N ARG A 234 21.84 3.95 -11.77
CA ARG A 234 20.91 4.80 -11.04
C ARG A 234 19.49 4.65 -11.54
N GLY A 235 18.55 4.58 -10.61
CA GLY A 235 17.13 4.47 -10.91
C GLY A 235 16.71 3.11 -11.48
N LYS A 236 17.56 2.09 -11.48
CA LYS A 236 17.21 0.76 -11.99
C LYS A 236 16.82 -0.22 -10.88
N ALA A 237 17.29 0.00 -9.66
CA ALA A 237 17.14 -0.95 -8.56
C ALA A 237 15.67 -1.23 -8.20
N ALA A 238 14.84 -0.20 -8.10
CA ALA A 238 13.42 -0.37 -7.73
C ALA A 238 12.64 -1.19 -8.77
N ILE A 239 12.86 -0.94 -10.07
CA ILE A 239 12.19 -1.68 -11.15
C ILE A 239 12.71 -3.11 -11.21
N ALA A 240 14.02 -3.33 -11.04
CA ALA A 240 14.59 -4.68 -10.96
C ALA A 240 14.00 -5.47 -9.78
N SER A 241 13.87 -4.87 -8.60
CA SER A 241 13.22 -5.49 -7.44
C SER A 241 11.74 -5.79 -7.70
N ALA A 242 11.01 -4.89 -8.38
CA ALA A 242 9.61 -5.11 -8.73
C ALA A 242 9.42 -6.24 -9.75
N CYS A 243 10.31 -6.35 -10.74
CA CYS A 243 10.33 -7.48 -11.68
C CYS A 243 10.48 -8.79 -10.92
N ARG A 244 11.47 -8.88 -10.02
CA ARG A 244 11.67 -10.10 -9.23
C ARG A 244 10.48 -10.40 -8.31
N ALA A 245 9.85 -9.38 -7.72
CA ALA A 245 8.64 -9.57 -6.94
C ALA A 245 7.48 -10.12 -7.80
N TYR A 246 7.30 -9.63 -9.02
CA TYR A 246 6.28 -10.11 -9.94
C TYR A 246 6.55 -11.54 -10.42
N GLU A 247 7.79 -11.92 -10.70
CA GLU A 247 8.16 -13.31 -10.98
C GLU A 247 7.78 -14.23 -9.81
N ILE A 248 8.04 -13.81 -8.57
CA ILE A 248 7.66 -14.58 -7.37
C ILE A 248 6.15 -14.73 -7.27
N PHE A 249 5.39 -13.71 -7.65
CA PHE A 249 3.94 -13.78 -7.72
C PHE A 249 3.50 -14.84 -8.75
N GLU A 250 4.09 -14.83 -9.95
CA GLU A 250 3.79 -15.81 -11.01
C GLU A 250 4.19 -17.24 -10.61
N GLU A 251 5.39 -17.42 -10.04
CA GLU A 251 5.87 -18.67 -9.45
C GLU A 251 4.86 -19.20 -8.41
N THR A 252 4.38 -18.32 -7.53
CA THR A 252 3.45 -18.68 -6.45
C THR A 252 2.11 -19.14 -6.99
N ILE A 253 1.53 -18.42 -7.96
CA ILE A 253 0.22 -18.80 -8.51
C ILE A 253 0.31 -20.01 -9.47
N ALA A 254 1.51 -20.41 -9.88
CA ALA A 254 1.71 -21.60 -10.70
C ALA A 254 1.79 -22.91 -9.89
N THR A 255 1.91 -22.84 -8.56
CA THR A 255 2.06 -24.05 -7.71
C THR A 255 0.76 -24.85 -7.62
N GLY A 256 0.88 -26.17 -7.40
CA GLY A 256 -0.29 -27.04 -7.22
C GLY A 256 -1.08 -26.71 -5.94
N GLU A 257 -0.37 -26.29 -4.89
CA GLU A 257 -0.95 -25.81 -3.64
C GLU A 257 -1.86 -24.59 -3.89
N TRP A 258 -1.38 -23.62 -4.67
CA TRP A 258 -2.18 -22.46 -5.04
C TRP A 258 -3.39 -22.85 -5.87
N GLN A 259 -3.21 -23.67 -6.91
CA GLN A 259 -4.30 -24.08 -7.80
C GLN A 259 -5.43 -24.78 -7.03
N SER A 260 -5.10 -25.63 -6.05
CA SER A 260 -6.10 -26.27 -5.19
C SER A 260 -6.91 -25.25 -4.34
N LEU A 261 -6.26 -24.20 -3.84
CA LEU A 261 -6.96 -23.12 -3.12
C LEU A 261 -7.83 -22.30 -4.07
N ALA A 262 -7.35 -22.02 -5.28
CA ALA A 262 -8.06 -21.26 -6.29
C ALA A 262 -9.34 -21.96 -6.76
N GLU A 263 -9.31 -23.29 -6.93
CA GLU A 263 -10.49 -24.13 -7.20
C GLU A 263 -11.55 -24.03 -6.10
N ARG A 264 -11.15 -23.67 -4.88
CA ARG A 264 -12.02 -23.45 -3.72
C ARG A 264 -12.43 -21.97 -3.54
N GLY A 265 -12.19 -21.13 -4.54
CA GLY A 265 -12.60 -19.73 -4.56
C GLY A 265 -11.58 -18.74 -3.98
N ALA A 266 -10.35 -19.17 -3.67
CA ALA A 266 -9.30 -18.25 -3.23
C ALA A 266 -8.89 -17.25 -4.32
N ARG A 267 -8.44 -16.05 -3.91
CA ARG A 267 -8.01 -14.97 -4.81
C ARG A 267 -6.53 -14.71 -4.67
N PRO A 268 -5.79 -14.48 -5.78
CA PRO A 268 -4.37 -14.20 -5.68
C PRO A 268 -4.13 -12.94 -4.85
N GLN A 269 -3.12 -12.97 -3.97
CA GLN A 269 -2.64 -11.76 -3.29
C GLN A 269 -1.93 -10.88 -4.32
N ARG A 270 -2.63 -9.85 -4.80
CA ARG A 270 -2.11 -8.95 -5.82
C ARG A 270 -0.94 -8.14 -5.27
N LEU A 271 0.12 -7.99 -6.06
CA LEU A 271 1.14 -6.97 -5.78
C LEU A 271 0.51 -5.59 -5.91
N LEU A 272 0.81 -4.73 -4.95
CA LEU A 272 0.41 -3.33 -4.95
C LEU A 272 1.68 -2.47 -4.98
N TRP A 273 1.89 -1.74 -6.07
CA TRP A 273 3.01 -0.81 -6.20
C TRP A 273 2.72 0.44 -5.37
N ALA A 274 3.53 0.65 -4.33
CA ALA A 274 3.41 1.74 -3.38
C ALA A 274 4.63 2.67 -3.44
N SER A 275 4.46 3.90 -2.95
CA SER A 275 5.51 4.92 -3.02
C SER A 275 6.02 5.14 -4.45
N THR A 276 5.07 5.25 -5.39
CA THR A 276 5.31 5.37 -6.84
C THR A 276 5.46 6.81 -7.32
N SER A 277 5.54 7.78 -6.40
CA SER A 277 5.97 9.15 -6.73
C SER A 277 7.47 9.22 -6.91
N THR A 278 7.91 9.77 -8.03
CA THR A 278 9.31 10.07 -8.30
C THR A 278 9.89 11.04 -7.26
N LYS A 279 11.07 10.75 -6.73
CA LYS A 279 11.77 11.57 -5.71
C LYS A 279 12.95 12.35 -6.28
N ASP A 280 13.58 11.83 -7.32
CA ASP A 280 14.65 12.52 -8.05
C ASP A 280 14.05 13.26 -9.26
N PRO A 281 14.19 14.59 -9.36
CA PRO A 281 13.62 15.37 -10.46
C PRO A 281 14.24 15.07 -11.83
N SER A 282 15.37 14.36 -11.89
CA SER A 282 15.95 13.88 -13.16
C SER A 282 15.17 12.71 -13.77
N TYR A 283 14.30 12.05 -13.00
CA TYR A 283 13.40 11.01 -13.49
C TYR A 283 12.06 11.57 -13.92
N GLY A 284 11.42 10.91 -14.88
CA GLY A 284 10.06 11.24 -15.28
C GLY A 284 9.09 11.18 -14.08
N PRO A 285 8.12 12.10 -13.96
CA PRO A 285 7.20 12.17 -12.82
C PRO A 285 6.25 10.96 -12.72
N VAL A 286 6.15 10.18 -13.80
CA VAL A 286 5.29 9.00 -13.93
C VAL A 286 6.07 7.70 -14.12
N LYS A 287 7.41 7.74 -13.98
CA LYS A 287 8.33 6.60 -14.23
C LYS A 287 7.79 5.30 -13.62
N TYR A 288 7.58 5.28 -12.31
CA TYR A 288 7.16 4.04 -11.63
C TYR A 288 5.76 3.59 -12.04
N ILE A 289 4.87 4.48 -12.51
CA ILE A 289 3.58 4.03 -13.02
C ILE A 289 3.79 3.34 -14.36
N GLU A 290 4.50 3.98 -15.28
CA GLU A 290 4.68 3.49 -16.66
C GLU A 290 5.43 2.16 -16.75
N GLU A 291 6.48 1.99 -15.94
CA GLU A 291 7.31 0.77 -16.00
C GLU A 291 6.69 -0.43 -15.28
N LEU A 292 5.70 -0.21 -14.40
CA LEU A 292 5.15 -1.26 -13.52
C LEU A 292 3.75 -1.72 -13.92
N ILE A 293 3.26 -1.34 -15.09
CA ILE A 293 1.96 -1.81 -15.60
C ILE A 293 2.10 -3.27 -16.02
N VAL A 294 1.40 -4.14 -15.29
CA VAL A 294 1.39 -5.60 -15.51
C VAL A 294 0.08 -6.19 -14.95
N PRO A 295 -0.47 -7.28 -15.52
CA PRO A 295 -1.74 -7.84 -15.07
C PRO A 295 -1.77 -8.25 -13.60
N LYS A 296 -2.99 -8.28 -13.01
CA LYS A 296 -3.25 -8.71 -11.62
C LYS A 296 -2.48 -7.88 -10.57
N THR A 297 -2.24 -6.61 -10.84
CA THR A 297 -1.59 -5.69 -9.90
C THR A 297 -2.45 -4.50 -9.54
N VAL A 298 -2.02 -3.79 -8.52
CA VAL A 298 -2.56 -2.51 -8.08
C VAL A 298 -1.43 -1.49 -8.09
N ASN A 299 -1.73 -0.23 -8.37
CA ASN A 299 -0.82 0.88 -8.11
C ASN A 299 -1.53 1.89 -7.23
N THR A 300 -0.98 2.18 -6.05
CA THR A 300 -1.53 3.23 -5.18
C THR A 300 -0.73 4.51 -5.36
N MET A 301 -1.43 5.59 -5.68
CA MET A 301 -0.84 6.85 -6.08
C MET A 301 -1.34 8.00 -5.21
N PRO A 302 -0.47 8.88 -4.69
CA PRO A 302 -0.94 10.13 -4.13
C PRO A 302 -1.55 10.99 -5.22
N LEU A 303 -2.41 11.92 -4.84
CA LEU A 303 -3.19 12.75 -5.76
C LEU A 303 -2.33 13.48 -6.80
N GLU A 304 -1.13 13.93 -6.41
CA GLU A 304 -0.18 14.59 -7.32
C GLU A 304 0.30 13.64 -8.43
N THR A 305 0.69 12.41 -8.10
CA THR A 305 1.13 11.40 -9.07
C THR A 305 -0.01 10.97 -9.98
N LEU A 306 -1.22 10.80 -9.43
CA LEU A 306 -2.44 10.54 -10.21
C LEU A 306 -2.70 11.67 -11.21
N ASN A 307 -2.63 12.93 -10.77
CA ASN A 307 -2.80 14.10 -11.64
C ASN A 307 -1.70 14.21 -12.70
N ALA A 308 -0.46 13.84 -12.38
CA ALA A 308 0.62 13.78 -13.35
C ALA A 308 0.37 12.70 -14.41
N TYR A 309 -0.05 11.50 -13.98
CA TYR A 309 -0.37 10.41 -14.89
C TYR A 309 -1.55 10.72 -15.80
N ARG A 310 -2.62 11.37 -15.28
CA ARG A 310 -3.75 11.83 -16.12
C ARG A 310 -3.30 12.68 -17.31
N ARG A 311 -2.24 13.48 -17.16
CA ARG A 311 -1.73 14.36 -18.22
C ARG A 311 -0.68 13.72 -19.12
N LEU A 312 0.17 12.87 -18.56
CA LEU A 312 1.42 12.43 -19.20
C LEU A 312 1.45 10.95 -19.53
N GLY A 313 0.56 10.15 -18.93
CA GLY A 313 0.65 8.70 -18.92
C GLY A 313 0.49 8.07 -20.30
N ARG A 314 1.30 7.04 -20.55
CA ARG A 314 1.23 6.19 -21.73
C ARG A 314 1.02 4.74 -21.29
N PRO A 315 -0.23 4.30 -21.13
CA PRO A 315 -0.56 2.95 -20.66
C PRO A 315 -0.03 1.89 -21.62
N GLU A 316 0.86 1.02 -21.14
CA GLU A 316 1.47 -0.06 -21.92
C GLU A 316 2.07 -1.10 -20.96
N LEU A 317 2.03 -2.39 -21.31
CA LEU A 317 2.67 -3.44 -20.53
C LEU A 317 4.19 -3.38 -20.71
N ARG A 318 4.92 -2.85 -19.72
CA ARG A 318 6.39 -2.66 -19.80
C ARG A 318 7.18 -3.61 -18.92
N LEU A 319 6.63 -4.02 -17.77
CA LEU A 319 7.39 -4.77 -16.76
C LEU A 319 8.06 -6.03 -17.31
N GLU A 320 7.37 -6.79 -18.17
CA GLU A 320 7.91 -8.02 -18.77
C GLU A 320 9.16 -7.78 -19.62
N ARG A 321 9.27 -6.61 -20.27
CA ARG A 321 10.48 -6.23 -21.04
C ARG A 321 11.68 -5.99 -20.13
N HIS A 322 11.44 -5.64 -18.87
CA HIS A 322 12.48 -5.37 -17.89
C HIS A 322 12.93 -6.61 -17.11
N ILE A 323 12.32 -7.78 -17.30
CA ILE A 323 12.69 -8.98 -16.53
C ILE A 323 14.17 -9.33 -16.76
N ALA A 324 14.61 -9.41 -18.02
CA ALA A 324 16.01 -9.68 -18.34
C ALA A 324 16.95 -8.57 -17.82
N GLU A 325 16.60 -7.30 -18.07
CA GLU A 325 17.38 -6.14 -17.61
C GLU A 325 17.46 -6.04 -16.08
N GLY A 326 16.42 -6.51 -15.37
CA GLY A 326 16.33 -6.52 -13.93
C GLY A 326 17.31 -7.51 -13.30
N CYS A 327 17.45 -8.70 -13.90
CA CYS A 327 18.47 -9.68 -13.52
C CYS A 327 19.88 -9.09 -13.70
N ASP A 328 20.18 -8.52 -14.87
CA ASP A 328 21.47 -7.90 -15.16
C ASP A 328 21.78 -6.75 -14.19
N THR A 329 20.77 -5.94 -13.86
CA THR A 329 20.89 -4.83 -12.90
C THR A 329 21.24 -5.35 -11.51
N ARG A 330 20.57 -6.40 -11.03
CA ARG A 330 20.82 -6.98 -9.70
C ARG A 330 22.23 -7.54 -9.60
N GLU A 331 22.68 -8.30 -10.61
CA GLU A 331 24.05 -8.81 -10.66
C GLU A 331 25.08 -7.68 -10.75
N ALA A 332 24.79 -6.61 -11.50
CA ALA A 332 25.68 -5.47 -11.58
C ALA A 332 25.80 -4.72 -10.25
N LEU A 333 24.71 -4.60 -9.49
CA LEU A 333 24.72 -4.03 -8.14
C LEU A 333 25.51 -4.91 -7.17
N GLU A 334 25.36 -6.23 -7.24
CA GLU A 334 26.12 -7.18 -6.42
C GLU A 334 27.63 -7.11 -6.72
N ARG A 335 28.03 -6.99 -8.00
CA ARG A 335 29.44 -6.78 -8.41
C ARG A 335 30.03 -5.46 -7.90
N LEU A 336 29.20 -4.51 -7.48
CA LEU A 336 29.60 -3.26 -6.85
C LEU A 336 29.51 -3.32 -5.31
N ASP A 337 29.35 -4.51 -4.74
CA ASP A 337 29.17 -4.76 -3.31
C ASP A 337 27.94 -4.05 -2.71
N ILE A 338 26.90 -3.80 -3.52
CA ILE A 338 25.62 -3.27 -3.05
C ILE A 338 24.69 -4.42 -2.72
N ASP A 339 24.53 -4.68 -1.41
CA ASP A 339 23.58 -5.65 -0.88
C ASP A 339 22.15 -5.06 -0.83
N LEU A 340 21.31 -5.46 -1.78
CA LEU A 340 19.91 -5.04 -1.84
C LEU A 340 19.07 -5.52 -0.66
N GLU A 341 19.42 -6.66 -0.04
CA GLU A 341 18.70 -7.17 1.12
C GLU A 341 19.04 -6.34 2.37
N ALA A 342 20.31 -5.97 2.55
CA ALA A 342 20.70 -5.04 3.61
C ALA A 342 20.02 -3.67 3.44
N VAL A 343 19.94 -3.16 2.20
CA VAL A 343 19.20 -1.92 1.89
C VAL A 343 17.71 -2.08 2.23
N ALA A 344 17.08 -3.20 1.87
CA ALA A 344 15.68 -3.46 2.17
C ALA A 344 15.40 -3.50 3.68
N GLN A 345 16.27 -4.15 4.47
CA GLN A 345 16.16 -4.18 5.93
C GLN A 345 16.32 -2.78 6.56
N GLN A 346 17.24 -1.97 6.04
CA GLN A 346 17.36 -0.56 6.45
C GLN A 346 16.07 0.20 6.13
N LEU A 347 15.54 0.07 4.91
CA LEU A 347 14.32 0.75 4.47
C LEU A 347 13.09 0.32 5.26
N GLU A 348 13.00 -0.94 5.69
CA GLU A 348 11.95 -1.43 6.60
C GLU A 348 11.99 -0.66 7.92
N ARG A 349 13.15 -0.64 8.61
CA ARG A 349 13.33 0.07 9.89
C ARG A 349 13.05 1.56 9.77
N GLU A 350 13.61 2.22 8.76
CA GLU A 350 13.34 3.63 8.47
C GLU A 350 11.87 3.86 8.12
N GLY A 351 11.25 2.92 7.42
CA GLY A 351 9.85 2.97 7.02
C GLY A 351 8.90 2.97 8.21
N VAL A 352 9.15 2.10 9.18
CA VAL A 352 8.42 2.06 10.47
C VAL A 352 8.59 3.40 11.20
N MET A 353 9.82 3.90 11.34
CA MET A 353 10.07 5.18 12.02
C MET A 353 9.36 6.37 11.35
N LYS A 354 9.36 6.41 10.00
CA LYS A 354 8.65 7.42 9.21
C LYS A 354 7.12 7.38 9.38
N PHE A 355 6.56 6.30 9.91
CA PHE A 355 5.14 6.22 10.27
C PHE A 355 4.89 6.53 11.75
N ILE A 356 5.83 6.20 12.65
CA ILE A 356 5.76 6.56 14.07
C ILE A 356 5.77 8.08 14.26
N GLU A 357 6.70 8.80 13.63
CA GLU A 357 6.84 10.25 13.89
C GLU A 357 5.58 11.07 13.56
N PRO A 358 4.91 10.91 12.40
CA PRO A 358 3.66 11.61 12.13
C PRO A 358 2.51 11.17 13.05
N PHE A 359 2.49 9.89 13.43
CA PHE A 359 1.48 9.36 14.34
C PHE A 359 1.60 10.00 15.73
N ASP A 360 2.81 10.06 16.30
CA ASP A 360 3.04 10.66 17.62
C ASP A 360 2.77 12.16 17.65
N LYS A 361 3.13 12.86 16.57
CA LYS A 361 2.77 14.28 16.39
C LYS A 361 1.26 14.48 16.40
N MET A 362 0.51 13.65 15.66
CA MET A 362 -0.95 13.70 15.65
C MET A 362 -1.54 13.35 17.03
N GLN A 363 -1.04 12.31 17.69
CA GLN A 363 -1.51 11.91 19.03
C GLN A 363 -1.29 13.02 20.05
N THR A 364 -0.12 13.66 20.05
CA THR A 364 0.18 14.82 20.91
C THR A 364 -0.80 15.96 20.65
N TRP A 365 -1.00 16.31 19.38
CA TRP A 365 -1.92 17.40 18.99
C TRP A 365 -3.38 17.14 19.38
N LEU A 366 -3.83 15.88 19.32
CA LEU A 366 -5.16 15.46 19.78
C LEU A 366 -5.27 15.50 21.30
N GLU A 367 -4.23 15.05 22.01
CA GLU A 367 -4.18 15.08 23.47
C GLU A 367 -4.19 16.50 24.03
N ASP A 368 -3.49 17.45 23.38
CA ASP A 368 -3.53 18.86 23.76
C ASP A 368 -4.96 19.44 23.67
N ARG A 369 -5.72 19.07 22.64
CA ARG A 369 -7.14 19.45 22.50
C ARG A 369 -8.02 18.83 23.58
N ARG A 370 -7.75 17.58 23.93
CA ARG A 370 -8.44 16.89 25.04
C ARG A 370 -8.20 17.60 26.37
N ARG A 371 -6.97 18.00 26.64
CA ARG A 371 -6.59 18.73 27.87
C ARG A 371 -7.19 20.13 27.90
N ALA A 372 -7.12 20.88 26.80
CA ALA A 372 -7.71 22.21 26.69
C ALA A 372 -9.23 22.17 26.98
N LYS A 373 -9.94 21.17 26.47
CA LYS A 373 -11.38 21.00 26.71
C LYS A 373 -11.74 20.60 28.15
N ARG A 374 -10.84 19.91 28.86
CA ARG A 374 -11.02 19.60 30.29
C ARG A 374 -10.78 20.81 31.20
N ALA A 375 -9.99 21.78 30.73
CA ALA A 375 -9.68 23.00 31.45
C ALA A 375 -10.71 24.12 31.23
N SER A 376 -11.54 24.03 30.18
CA SER A 376 -12.66 24.94 29.85
C SER A 376 -13.99 24.40 30.39
#